data_AF-A0A7S4HK75-F1
#
_entry.id   AF-A0A7S4HK75-F1
#
_cell.length_a   1.000
_cell.length_b   1.000
_cell.length_c   1.000
_cell.angle_alpha   90.00
_cell.angle_beta   90.00
_cell.angle_gamma   90.00
#
_symmetry.space_group_name_H-M   'P 1'
#
loop_
_entity.id
_entity.type
_entity.pdbx_description
1 polymer ?
#
loop_
_entity_poly.entity_id
_entity_poly.type
_entity_poly.pdbx_seq_one_letter_code
_entity_poly.pdbx_strand_id
1 'polypeptide(L)'
;TSMDWYMALFSVLFLLILVCVGRWLNDHRNIVPFVSKDITGHRSFLREGMVLTSAGHRIENGLLWHASHRGSAVSGPENTIIGFQKCVEPPISTQLLEFDVRVTKDKKLILLHDAALDRTTNIKGAVSSFLLEDLFSADAGYHYSEDKINFPLRGTGITIPLLTDLLDITQNHPNVYLMFDVKDIEAVEPVLEIIKQRKLEKRVVLGAVEESSK
;
A
#
# COMPACT_ATOMS: atom_id res chain seq x y z
N THR A 1 61.43 10.42 20.32
CA THR A 1 61.17 11.74 19.70
C THR A 1 60.52 11.70 18.32
N SER A 2 60.51 10.60 17.57
CA SER A 2 59.61 10.43 16.39
C SER A 2 58.44 9.47 16.64
N MET A 3 58.56 8.55 17.60
CA MET A 3 57.49 7.59 17.95
C MET A 3 56.34 8.23 18.73
N ASP A 4 56.63 9.24 19.56
CA ASP A 4 55.65 9.87 20.46
C ASP A 4 54.60 10.67 19.70
N TRP A 5 54.98 11.28 18.57
CA TRP A 5 54.06 12.02 17.70
C TRP A 5 53.08 11.09 16.96
N TYR A 6 53.52 9.91 16.53
CA TYR A 6 52.64 8.92 15.89
C TYR A 6 51.61 8.37 16.87
N MET A 7 52.01 8.09 18.12
CA MET A 7 51.09 7.59 19.14
C MET A 7 50.07 8.66 19.57
N ALA A 8 50.48 9.93 19.62
CA ALA A 8 49.58 11.06 19.86
C ALA A 8 48.58 11.26 18.71
N LEU A 9 49.05 11.21 17.45
CA LEU A 9 48.17 11.31 16.27
C LEU A 9 47.18 10.15 16.22
N PHE A 10 47.63 8.93 16.50
CA PHE A 10 46.79 7.73 16.51
C PHE A 10 45.72 7.81 17.61
N SER A 11 46.07 8.34 18.77
CA SER A 11 45.14 8.52 19.89
C SER A 11 44.05 9.56 19.59
N VAL A 12 44.40 10.67 18.93
CA VAL A 12 43.41 11.70 18.52
C VAL A 12 42.50 11.17 17.39
N LEU A 13 43.05 10.44 16.42
CA LEU A 13 42.28 9.84 15.34
C LEU A 13 41.32 8.74 15.86
N PHE A 14 41.79 7.92 16.80
CA PHE A 14 40.98 6.88 17.45
C PHE A 14 39.85 7.48 18.28
N LEU A 15 40.11 8.58 19.01
CA LEU A 15 39.08 9.29 19.75
C LEU A 15 38.02 9.91 18.83
N LEU A 16 38.43 10.47 17.68
CA LEU A 16 37.50 11.00 16.67
C LEU A 16 36.65 9.89 16.04
N ILE A 17 37.24 8.72 15.76
CA ILE A 17 36.49 7.55 15.29
C ILE A 17 35.49 7.10 16.35
N LEU A 18 35.86 7.05 17.63
CA LEU A 18 34.94 6.69 18.71
C LEU A 18 33.83 7.74 18.93
N VAL A 19 34.10 9.03 18.72
CA VAL A 19 33.09 10.09 18.79
C VAL A 19 32.17 10.04 17.57
N CYS A 20 32.69 9.76 16.37
CA CYS A 20 31.90 9.60 15.15
C CYS A 20 31.06 8.31 15.17
N VAL A 21 31.64 7.19 15.61
CA VAL A 21 30.92 5.92 15.85
C VAL A 21 29.96 6.06 17.01
N GLY A 22 30.32 6.80 18.06
CA GLY A 22 29.44 7.09 19.20
C GLY A 22 28.25 7.96 18.79
N ARG A 23 28.45 9.00 17.97
CA ARG A 23 27.37 9.79 17.35
C ARG A 23 26.53 8.96 16.38
N TRP A 24 27.16 8.16 15.53
CA TRP A 24 26.47 7.25 14.61
C TRP A 24 25.61 6.23 15.38
N LEU A 25 26.16 5.57 16.40
CA LEU A 25 25.42 4.67 17.28
C LEU A 25 24.33 5.40 18.08
N ASN A 26 24.54 6.67 18.46
CA ASN A 26 23.54 7.50 19.14
C ASN A 26 22.36 7.87 18.21
N ASP A 27 22.65 8.17 16.94
CA ASP A 27 21.65 8.43 15.90
C ASP A 27 20.91 7.14 15.47
N HIS A 28 21.41 5.96 15.82
CA HIS A 28 20.85 4.65 15.42
C HIS A 28 20.34 3.80 16.62
N ARG A 29 20.04 4.40 17.78
CA ARG A 29 19.60 3.68 19.01
C ARG A 29 18.18 3.13 19.03
N ASN A 30 17.43 3.15 17.93
CA ASN A 30 16.05 2.67 17.93
C ASN A 30 15.84 1.36 17.16
N ILE A 31 16.75 0.39 17.34
CA ILE A 31 16.48 -1.00 16.97
C ILE A 31 15.90 -1.70 18.20
N VAL A 32 14.58 -1.62 18.35
CA VAL A 32 13.85 -2.48 19.29
C VAL A 32 13.44 -3.73 18.49
N PRO A 33 13.88 -4.94 18.86
CA PRO A 33 13.39 -6.15 18.20
C PRO A 33 11.92 -6.33 18.59
N PHE A 34 11.01 -6.00 17.66
CA PHE A 34 9.60 -6.37 17.77
C PHE A 34 9.37 -7.68 17.04
N VAL A 35 8.91 -8.69 17.76
CA VAL A 35 8.46 -9.97 17.22
C VAL A 35 6.95 -9.87 17.11
N SER A 36 6.41 -9.70 15.89
CA SER A 36 5.05 -10.17 15.64
C SER A 36 5.11 -11.68 15.39
N LYS A 37 4.38 -12.45 16.19
CA LYS A 37 4.05 -13.82 15.81
C LYS A 37 2.86 -13.75 14.86
N ASP A 38 3.13 -13.70 13.56
CA ASP A 38 2.16 -14.22 12.59
C ASP A 38 2.32 -15.75 12.49
N ILE A 39 1.21 -16.43 12.27
CA ILE A 39 0.99 -17.89 12.38
C ILE A 39 1.90 -18.72 11.43
N THR A 40 2.77 -18.10 10.63
CA THR A 40 3.59 -18.78 9.60
C THR A 40 5.10 -18.55 9.71
N GLY A 41 5.61 -17.79 10.68
CA GLY A 41 7.05 -17.83 11.02
C GLY A 41 8.03 -17.20 10.02
N HIS A 42 7.58 -16.32 9.11
CA HIS A 42 8.48 -15.57 8.22
C HIS A 42 9.01 -14.27 8.87
N ARG A 43 10.30 -13.99 8.71
CA ARG A 43 10.96 -12.75 9.17
C ARG A 43 10.99 -11.72 8.04
N SER A 44 10.16 -10.70 8.13
CA SER A 44 10.23 -9.50 7.29
C SER A 44 11.12 -8.46 7.97
N PHE A 45 12.17 -7.98 7.32
CA PHE A 45 13.00 -6.88 7.82
C PHE A 45 12.42 -5.54 7.35
N LEU A 46 11.73 -4.83 8.24
CA LEU A 46 11.38 -3.43 8.05
C LEU A 46 12.37 -2.58 8.86
N ARG A 47 13.08 -1.67 8.19
CA ARG A 47 13.98 -0.72 8.85
C ARG A 47 13.15 0.46 9.35
N GLU A 48 13.21 0.68 10.67
CA GLU A 48 12.45 1.66 11.47
C GLU A 48 10.95 1.39 11.59
N GLY A 49 10.45 1.52 12.82
CA GLY A 49 9.18 0.98 13.31
C GLY A 49 7.95 1.52 12.57
N MET A 50 7.50 0.77 11.57
CA MET A 50 6.23 0.93 10.90
C MET A 50 5.19 0.05 11.59
N VAL A 51 4.17 0.67 12.18
CA VAL A 51 2.99 -0.04 12.71
C VAL A 51 1.80 0.32 11.82
N LEU A 52 1.34 -0.66 11.04
CA LEU A 52 0.09 -0.58 10.28
C LEU A 52 -1.05 -0.94 11.24
N THR A 53 -2.00 -0.04 11.45
CA THR A 53 -3.16 -0.30 12.29
C THR A 53 -4.41 0.29 11.66
N SER A 54 -5.49 -0.48 11.68
CA SER A 54 -6.82 -0.11 11.21
C SER A 54 -7.59 0.76 12.20
N ALA A 55 -7.03 1.09 13.37
CA ALA A 55 -7.68 1.89 14.41
C ALA A 55 -6.69 2.82 15.13
N GLY A 56 -7.15 4.04 15.43
CA GLY A 56 -6.35 5.14 16.01
C GLY A 56 -5.70 4.83 17.36
N HIS A 57 -4.49 4.28 17.32
CA HIS A 57 -3.63 4.07 18.49
C HIS A 57 -2.60 5.20 18.58
N ARG A 58 -2.32 5.68 19.80
CA ARG A 58 -1.26 6.65 20.07
C ARG A 58 0.03 5.89 20.39
N ILE A 59 1.06 6.04 19.56
CA ILE A 59 2.40 5.51 19.84
C ILE A 59 3.23 6.66 20.40
N GLU A 60 3.81 6.48 21.59
CA GLU A 60 4.54 7.55 22.30
C GLU A 60 5.89 7.87 21.64
N ASN A 61 6.49 6.94 20.89
CA ASN A 61 7.75 7.11 20.15
C ASN A 61 7.78 6.25 18.88
N GLY A 62 7.08 6.68 17.82
CA GLY A 62 7.11 6.00 16.51
C GLY A 62 6.34 6.77 15.43
N LEU A 63 6.65 6.50 14.16
CA LEU A 63 5.83 6.95 13.03
C LEU A 63 4.61 6.05 12.91
N LEU A 64 3.45 6.57 13.30
CA LEU A 64 2.17 5.93 13.03
C LEU A 64 1.73 6.29 11.61
N TRP A 65 1.55 5.29 10.76
CA TRP A 65 0.98 5.48 9.43
C TRP A 65 -0.41 4.88 9.43
N HIS A 66 -1.41 5.70 9.10
CA HIS A 66 -2.72 5.19 8.74
C HIS A 66 -2.63 4.58 7.35
N ALA A 67 -3.09 3.34 7.23
CA ALA A 67 -3.19 2.62 5.97
C ALA A 67 -4.65 2.30 5.67
N SER A 68 -5.17 2.85 4.57
CA SER A 68 -6.54 2.62 4.15
C SER A 68 -6.60 1.40 3.24
N HIS A 69 -6.88 0.24 3.83
CA HIS A 69 -7.06 -1.02 3.12
C HIS A 69 -8.27 -0.93 2.17
N ARG A 70 -8.01 -1.08 0.87
CA ARG A 70 -8.96 -1.00 -0.25
C ARG A 70 -9.77 0.28 -0.30
N GLY A 71 -9.22 1.38 0.19
CA GLY A 71 -9.95 2.64 0.31
C GLY A 71 -10.93 2.69 1.49
N SER A 72 -10.72 1.85 2.53
CA SER A 72 -11.48 1.77 3.79
C SER A 72 -12.98 1.47 3.63
N ALA A 73 -13.44 0.36 4.18
CA ALA A 73 -14.85 -0.02 4.16
C ALA A 73 -15.78 0.98 4.88
N VAL A 74 -15.23 1.82 5.77
CA VAL A 74 -15.99 2.90 6.45
C VAL A 74 -16.18 4.10 5.51
N SER A 75 -15.32 4.26 4.51
CA SER A 75 -15.35 5.40 3.58
C SER A 75 -16.27 5.12 2.39
N GLY A 76 -16.45 3.87 1.99
CA GLY A 76 -17.34 3.50 0.89
C GLY A 76 -17.11 2.06 0.44
N PRO A 77 -17.67 1.67 -0.72
CA PRO A 77 -17.38 0.37 -1.31
C PRO A 77 -15.88 0.22 -1.56
N GLU A 78 -15.34 -0.95 -1.21
CA GLU A 78 -13.92 -1.24 -1.39
C GLU A 78 -13.49 -1.12 -2.85
N ASN A 79 -12.24 -0.72 -3.08
CA ASN A 79 -11.65 -0.56 -4.42
C ASN A 79 -12.43 0.36 -5.38
N THR A 80 -13.07 1.42 -4.87
CA THR A 80 -13.79 2.41 -5.69
C THR A 80 -13.21 3.81 -5.56
N ILE A 81 -13.34 4.62 -6.62
CA ILE A 81 -12.85 6.02 -6.62
C ILE A 81 -13.45 6.83 -5.46
N ILE A 82 -14.74 6.65 -5.16
CA ILE A 82 -15.39 7.34 -4.04
C ILE A 82 -14.80 6.96 -2.69
N GLY A 83 -14.45 5.67 -2.47
CA GLY A 83 -13.78 5.22 -1.25
C GLY A 83 -12.37 5.78 -1.14
N PHE A 84 -11.62 5.77 -2.25
CA PHE A 84 -10.26 6.29 -2.31
C PHE A 84 -10.18 7.81 -2.08
N GLN A 85 -11.06 8.59 -2.71
CA GLN A 85 -11.13 10.05 -2.55
C GLN A 85 -11.29 10.43 -1.07
N LYS A 86 -12.25 9.82 -0.38
CA LYS A 86 -12.47 10.05 1.05
C LYS A 86 -11.27 9.71 1.92
N CYS A 87 -10.45 8.74 1.51
CA CYS A 87 -9.25 8.36 2.27
C CYS A 87 -8.09 9.34 2.10
N VAL A 88 -7.95 9.95 0.92
CA VAL A 88 -6.83 10.89 0.65
C VAL A 88 -7.16 12.33 1.04
N GLU A 89 -8.44 12.63 1.27
CA GLU A 89 -8.94 13.93 1.71
C GLU A 89 -9.17 13.99 3.23
N PRO A 90 -9.18 15.20 3.83
CA PRO A 90 -9.63 15.39 5.20
C PRO A 90 -11.09 14.92 5.39
N PRO A 91 -11.44 14.32 6.54
CA PRO A 91 -10.66 14.24 7.76
C PRO A 91 -9.71 13.03 7.85
N ILE A 92 -9.68 12.15 6.85
CA ILE A 92 -8.92 10.89 6.92
C ILE A 92 -7.44 11.10 6.61
N SER A 93 -7.13 11.73 5.48
CA SER A 93 -5.75 12.06 5.05
C SER A 93 -4.74 10.93 5.30
N THR A 94 -5.03 9.75 4.76
CA THR A 94 -4.22 8.54 4.97
C THR A 94 -2.77 8.70 4.48
N GLN A 95 -1.82 8.00 5.09
CA GLN A 95 -0.42 8.01 4.63
C GLN A 95 -0.15 6.92 3.61
N LEU A 96 -0.85 5.78 3.71
CA LEU A 96 -0.73 4.66 2.79
C LEU A 96 -2.12 4.28 2.27
N LEU A 97 -2.30 4.28 0.97
CA LEU A 97 -3.52 3.81 0.33
C LEU A 97 -3.26 2.46 -0.30
N GLU A 98 -3.96 1.43 0.17
CA GLU A 98 -3.85 0.08 -0.36
C GLU A 98 -5.04 -0.23 -1.28
N PHE A 99 -4.75 -0.99 -2.32
CA PHE A 99 -5.71 -1.38 -3.34
C PHE A 99 -5.23 -2.64 -4.07
N ASP A 100 -6.19 -3.38 -4.59
CA ASP A 100 -5.93 -4.65 -5.28
C ASP A 100 -5.98 -4.46 -6.79
N VAL A 101 -5.00 -5.01 -7.51
CA VAL A 101 -4.94 -4.93 -8.98
C VAL A 101 -5.21 -6.29 -9.61
N ARG A 102 -6.19 -6.30 -10.52
CA ARG A 102 -6.57 -7.44 -11.37
C ARG A 102 -6.46 -7.07 -12.84
N VAL A 103 -6.45 -8.07 -13.72
CA VAL A 103 -6.40 -7.89 -15.17
C VAL A 103 -7.63 -8.47 -15.88
N THR A 104 -8.21 -7.70 -16.81
CA THR A 104 -9.30 -8.16 -17.70
C THR A 104 -8.77 -9.06 -18.81
N LYS A 105 -9.69 -9.69 -19.56
CA LYS A 105 -9.36 -10.51 -20.74
C LYS A 105 -8.52 -9.77 -21.79
N ASP A 106 -8.82 -8.49 -22.00
CA ASP A 106 -8.10 -7.58 -22.92
C ASP A 106 -6.94 -6.82 -22.25
N LYS A 107 -6.42 -7.36 -21.13
CA LYS A 107 -5.21 -6.91 -20.45
C LYS A 107 -5.30 -5.48 -19.89
N LYS A 108 -6.50 -5.06 -19.46
CA LYS A 108 -6.70 -3.79 -18.77
C LYS A 108 -6.59 -4.00 -17.26
N LEU A 109 -5.91 -3.08 -16.59
CA LEU A 109 -5.71 -3.12 -15.13
C LEU A 109 -6.89 -2.46 -14.43
N ILE A 110 -7.61 -3.24 -13.64
CA ILE A 110 -8.76 -2.79 -12.86
C ILE A 110 -8.48 -2.94 -11.35
N LEU A 111 -9.27 -2.23 -10.54
CA LEU A 111 -9.19 -2.32 -9.08
C LEU A 111 -10.30 -3.22 -8.54
N LEU A 112 -9.92 -4.40 -8.07
CA LEU A 112 -10.84 -5.40 -7.54
C LEU A 112 -10.05 -6.46 -6.75
N HIS A 113 -10.53 -6.84 -5.56
CA HIS A 113 -9.86 -7.86 -4.77
C HIS A 113 -10.02 -9.28 -5.33
N ASP A 114 -11.26 -9.69 -5.58
CA ASP A 114 -11.59 -11.08 -5.88
C ASP A 114 -11.30 -11.43 -7.34
N ALA A 115 -11.11 -12.72 -7.62
CA ALA A 115 -10.96 -13.19 -9.01
C ALA A 115 -12.29 -13.16 -9.78
N ALA A 116 -13.41 -13.02 -9.07
CA ALA A 116 -14.76 -13.00 -9.62
C ALA A 116 -15.52 -11.76 -9.16
N LEU A 117 -16.47 -11.32 -9.99
CA LEU A 117 -17.24 -10.08 -9.81
C LEU A 117 -18.39 -10.19 -8.80
N ASP A 118 -18.76 -11.43 -8.45
CA ASP A 118 -20.01 -11.77 -7.76
C ASP A 118 -20.21 -11.10 -6.39
N ARG A 119 -19.14 -10.90 -5.62
CA ARG A 119 -19.27 -10.41 -4.23
C ARG A 119 -19.55 -8.91 -4.16
N THR A 120 -18.91 -8.13 -5.03
CA THR A 120 -18.89 -6.66 -4.94
C THR A 120 -19.73 -5.99 -6.02
N THR A 121 -20.20 -6.73 -7.02
CA THR A 121 -20.94 -6.17 -8.16
C THR A 121 -22.23 -6.91 -8.45
N ASN A 122 -23.04 -6.37 -9.36
CA ASN A 122 -24.22 -7.03 -9.93
C ASN A 122 -23.90 -8.06 -11.03
N ILE A 123 -22.65 -8.20 -11.44
CA ILE A 123 -22.20 -9.13 -12.50
C ILE A 123 -21.58 -10.37 -11.86
N LYS A 124 -21.71 -11.52 -12.52
CA LYS A 124 -21.17 -12.81 -12.07
C LYS A 124 -20.10 -13.32 -13.01
N GLY A 125 -19.12 -14.02 -12.46
CA GLY A 125 -18.08 -14.69 -13.22
C GLY A 125 -16.67 -14.12 -13.00
N ALA A 126 -15.69 -14.83 -13.53
CA ALA A 126 -14.28 -14.51 -13.37
C ALA A 126 -13.89 -13.27 -14.20
N VAL A 127 -13.14 -12.34 -13.60
CA VAL A 127 -12.65 -11.11 -14.25
C VAL A 127 -11.92 -11.41 -15.56
N SER A 128 -11.10 -12.46 -15.57
CA SER A 128 -10.33 -12.91 -16.73
C SER A 128 -11.17 -13.35 -17.94
N SER A 129 -12.50 -13.48 -17.76
CA SER A 129 -13.44 -13.82 -18.84
C SER A 129 -14.07 -12.61 -19.53
N PHE A 130 -13.94 -11.41 -18.96
CA PHE A 130 -14.59 -10.18 -19.43
C PHE A 130 -13.60 -9.25 -20.12
N LEU A 131 -14.03 -8.59 -21.20
CA LEU A 131 -13.37 -7.39 -21.72
C LEU A 131 -13.68 -6.21 -20.80
N LEU A 132 -12.83 -5.19 -20.79
CA LEU A 132 -13.10 -3.98 -20.00
C LEU A 132 -14.46 -3.34 -20.35
N GLU A 133 -14.83 -3.32 -21.63
CA GLU A 133 -16.11 -2.75 -22.08
C GLU A 133 -17.33 -3.45 -21.48
N ASP A 134 -17.24 -4.76 -21.24
CA ASP A 134 -18.31 -5.53 -20.60
C ASP A 134 -18.52 -5.09 -19.14
N LEU A 135 -17.45 -4.64 -18.49
CA LEU A 135 -17.44 -4.22 -17.09
C LEU A 135 -17.98 -2.80 -16.88
N PHE A 136 -18.23 -2.02 -17.93
CA PHE A 136 -18.84 -0.69 -17.80
C PHE A 136 -20.26 -0.72 -17.22
N SER A 137 -20.93 -1.87 -17.32
CA SER A 137 -22.24 -2.11 -16.72
C SER A 137 -22.20 -2.61 -15.26
N ALA A 138 -21.00 -2.86 -14.73
CA ALA A 138 -20.82 -3.35 -13.36
C ALA A 138 -21.06 -2.22 -12.35
N ASP A 139 -21.98 -2.46 -11.43
CA ASP A 139 -22.26 -1.61 -10.28
C ASP A 139 -21.46 -2.10 -9.07
N ALA A 140 -20.31 -1.48 -8.79
CA ALA A 140 -19.46 -1.80 -7.65
C ALA A 140 -20.02 -1.29 -6.30
N GLY A 141 -21.13 -0.54 -6.33
CA GLY A 141 -21.92 -0.18 -5.15
C GLY A 141 -23.05 -1.16 -4.85
N TYR A 142 -23.32 -2.14 -5.72
CA TYR A 142 -24.55 -2.94 -5.69
C TYR A 142 -24.76 -3.69 -4.37
N HIS A 143 -23.68 -4.22 -3.79
CA HIS A 143 -23.70 -4.99 -2.55
C HIS A 143 -23.21 -4.19 -1.33
N TYR A 144 -22.84 -2.91 -1.49
CA TYR A 144 -22.40 -2.09 -0.37
C TYR A 144 -23.55 -1.81 0.59
N SER A 145 -23.32 -2.14 1.87
CA SER A 145 -24.30 -1.97 2.94
C SER A 145 -23.58 -1.88 4.29
N GLU A 146 -23.94 -0.88 5.08
CA GLU A 146 -23.40 -0.67 6.44
C GLU A 146 -24.11 -1.55 7.47
N ASP A 147 -25.41 -1.80 7.27
CA ASP A 147 -26.28 -2.55 8.20
C ASP A 147 -26.71 -3.93 7.65
N LYS A 148 -26.27 -4.29 6.44
CA LYS A 148 -26.65 -5.48 5.67
C LYS A 148 -28.13 -5.56 5.30
N ILE A 149 -28.89 -4.48 5.51
CA ILE A 149 -30.33 -4.40 5.23
C ILE A 149 -30.56 -3.39 4.09
N ASN A 150 -29.90 -2.23 4.16
CA ASN A 150 -30.02 -1.14 3.21
C ASN A 150 -28.82 -1.08 2.27
N PHE A 151 -29.07 -0.85 0.98
CA PHE A 151 -28.03 -0.77 -0.07
C PHE A 151 -28.03 0.63 -0.69
N PRO A 152 -27.56 1.66 0.04
CA PRO A 152 -27.78 3.06 -0.34
C PRO A 152 -27.07 3.48 -1.63
N LEU A 153 -26.03 2.73 -2.03
CA LEU A 153 -25.22 3.05 -3.19
C LEU A 153 -25.55 2.21 -4.43
N ARG A 154 -26.50 1.27 -4.32
CA ARG A 154 -26.96 0.47 -5.45
C ARG A 154 -27.59 1.36 -6.51
N GLY A 155 -27.15 1.21 -7.76
CA GLY A 155 -27.67 1.95 -8.91
C GLY A 155 -27.28 3.42 -8.96
N THR A 156 -26.29 3.84 -8.15
CA THR A 156 -25.82 5.24 -8.12
C THR A 156 -24.72 5.54 -9.14
N GLY A 157 -24.31 4.54 -9.93
CA GLY A 157 -23.29 4.70 -10.97
C GLY A 157 -21.85 4.50 -10.48
N ILE A 158 -21.65 3.84 -9.35
CA ILE A 158 -20.30 3.47 -8.89
C ILE A 158 -19.80 2.29 -9.72
N THR A 159 -18.71 2.49 -10.45
CA THR A 159 -18.12 1.50 -11.34
C THR A 159 -16.86 0.87 -10.74
N ILE A 160 -16.40 -0.23 -11.35
CA ILE A 160 -15.06 -0.77 -11.11
C ILE A 160 -14.03 0.20 -11.72
N PRO A 161 -13.10 0.77 -10.94
CA PRO A 161 -12.12 1.70 -11.47
C PRO A 161 -11.03 0.99 -12.28
N LEU A 162 -10.45 1.72 -13.23
CA LEU A 162 -9.13 1.42 -13.74
C LEU A 162 -8.06 1.82 -12.71
N LEU A 163 -6.91 1.17 -12.75
CA LEU A 163 -5.75 1.62 -11.99
C LEU A 163 -5.40 3.08 -12.29
N THR A 164 -5.51 3.51 -13.55
CA THR A 164 -5.23 4.89 -13.96
C THR A 164 -6.13 5.91 -13.29
N ASP A 165 -7.41 5.57 -13.05
CA ASP A 165 -8.36 6.47 -12.40
C ASP A 165 -7.91 6.80 -10.97
N LEU A 166 -7.42 5.79 -10.24
CA LEU A 166 -6.85 5.98 -8.90
C LEU A 166 -5.54 6.78 -8.94
N LEU A 167 -4.66 6.49 -9.91
CA LEU A 167 -3.41 7.23 -10.04
C LEU A 167 -3.64 8.71 -10.38
N ASP A 168 -4.68 9.02 -11.14
CA ASP A 168 -5.02 10.39 -11.50
C ASP A 168 -5.54 11.18 -10.28
N ILE A 169 -6.39 10.58 -9.43
CA ILE A 169 -6.81 11.27 -8.19
C ILE A 169 -5.64 11.45 -7.20
N THR A 170 -4.72 10.49 -7.11
CA THR A 170 -3.60 10.55 -6.14
C THR A 170 -2.43 11.43 -6.59
N GLN A 171 -2.42 11.92 -7.83
CA GLN A 171 -1.46 12.93 -8.30
C GLN A 171 -1.55 14.22 -7.49
N ASN A 172 -2.75 14.62 -7.07
CA ASN A 172 -2.97 15.82 -6.26
C ASN A 172 -2.63 15.62 -4.76
N HIS A 173 -2.26 14.38 -4.38
CA HIS A 173 -1.96 14.01 -3.00
C HIS A 173 -0.57 13.36 -2.92
N PRO A 174 0.53 14.10 -3.17
CA PRO A 174 1.88 13.54 -3.29
C PRO A 174 2.42 12.90 -2.00
N ASN A 175 1.83 13.22 -0.85
CA ASN A 175 2.22 12.67 0.45
C ASN A 175 1.57 11.30 0.76
N VAL A 176 0.69 10.82 -0.10
CA VAL A 176 0.05 9.50 0.03
C VAL A 176 0.93 8.47 -0.69
N TYR A 177 1.42 7.47 0.04
CA TYR A 177 2.09 6.31 -0.52
C TYR A 177 1.05 5.33 -1.04
N LEU A 178 1.39 4.60 -2.10
CA LEU A 178 0.48 3.69 -2.80
C LEU A 178 0.96 2.26 -2.58
N MET A 179 0.12 1.41 -1.98
CA MET A 179 0.39 0.00 -1.83
C MET A 179 -0.41 -0.78 -2.87
N PHE A 180 0.29 -1.31 -3.86
CA PHE A 180 -0.29 -2.18 -4.87
C PHE A 180 -0.30 -3.60 -4.31
N ASP A 181 -1.47 -4.22 -4.23
CA ASP A 181 -1.59 -5.67 -4.04
C ASP A 181 -1.91 -6.30 -5.40
N VAL A 182 -0.88 -6.78 -6.10
CA VAL A 182 -1.01 -7.35 -7.44
C VAL A 182 -1.46 -8.80 -7.34
N LYS A 183 -2.71 -9.06 -7.74
CA LYS A 183 -3.35 -10.38 -7.59
C LYS A 183 -3.06 -11.34 -8.73
N ASP A 184 -2.81 -10.80 -9.92
CA ASP A 184 -2.61 -11.59 -11.13
C ASP A 184 -1.17 -11.40 -11.63
N ILE A 185 -0.46 -12.51 -11.89
CA ILE A 185 0.93 -12.47 -12.38
C ILE A 185 1.06 -11.66 -13.68
N GLU A 186 0.04 -11.74 -14.53
CA GLU A 186 -0.02 -11.02 -15.80
C GLU A 186 -0.15 -9.49 -15.63
N ALA A 187 -0.56 -9.01 -14.46
CA ALA A 187 -0.65 -7.59 -14.15
C ALA A 187 0.70 -7.00 -13.69
N VAL A 188 1.68 -7.82 -13.30
CA VAL A 188 2.96 -7.36 -12.73
C VAL A 188 3.71 -6.45 -13.69
N GLU A 189 3.99 -6.92 -14.91
CA GLU A 189 4.73 -6.12 -15.90
C GLU A 189 4.00 -4.82 -16.30
N PRO A 190 2.69 -4.84 -16.63
CA PRO A 190 1.93 -3.61 -16.88
C PRO A 190 1.93 -2.62 -15.70
N VAL A 191 1.87 -3.10 -14.45
CA VAL A 191 1.97 -2.27 -13.26
C VAL A 191 3.35 -1.62 -13.16
N LEU A 192 4.42 -2.39 -13.34
CA LEU A 192 5.79 -1.88 -13.33
C LEU A 192 6.01 -0.82 -14.43
N GLU A 193 5.43 -1.02 -15.60
CA GLU A 193 5.49 -0.05 -16.69
C GLU A 193 4.78 1.26 -16.31
N ILE A 194 3.56 1.20 -15.77
CA ILE A 194 2.83 2.39 -15.33
C ILE A 194 3.57 3.13 -14.22
N ILE A 195 4.16 2.42 -13.25
CA ILE A 195 4.95 3.02 -12.17
C ILE A 195 6.11 3.85 -12.75
N LYS A 196 6.84 3.31 -13.73
CA LYS A 196 7.94 4.02 -14.41
C LYS A 196 7.43 5.20 -15.23
N GLN A 197 6.37 4.99 -16.03
CA GLN A 197 5.78 6.04 -16.88
C GLN A 197 5.27 7.24 -16.04
N ARG A 198 4.69 6.96 -14.87
CA ARG A 198 4.16 7.97 -13.93
C ARG A 198 5.20 8.48 -12.92
N LYS A 199 6.44 7.98 -12.94
CA LYS A 199 7.53 8.33 -12.02
C LYS A 199 7.18 8.14 -10.54
N LEU A 200 6.54 7.02 -10.22
CA LEU A 200 6.01 6.72 -8.89
C LEU A 200 6.97 5.91 -8.00
N GLU A 201 8.17 5.57 -8.47
CA GLU A 201 9.09 4.61 -7.85
C GLU A 201 9.43 4.92 -6.38
N LYS A 202 9.36 6.19 -5.99
CA LYS A 202 9.66 6.65 -4.62
C LYS A 202 8.48 6.65 -3.66
N ARG A 203 7.27 6.39 -4.16
CA ARG A 203 6.01 6.49 -3.38
C ARG A 203 5.13 5.25 -3.48
N VAL A 204 5.69 4.13 -3.92
CA VAL A 204 4.96 2.87 -4.07
C VAL A 204 5.55 1.76 -3.20
N VAL A 205 4.69 0.89 -2.72
CA VAL A 205 5.01 -0.40 -2.11
C VAL A 205 4.32 -1.46 -2.96
N LEU A 206 5.06 -2.50 -3.36
CA LEU A 206 4.49 -3.62 -4.10
C LEU A 206 4.33 -4.82 -3.16
N GLY A 207 3.08 -5.17 -2.88
CA GLY A 207 2.69 -6.50 -2.45
C GLY A 207 2.34 -7.32 -3.69
N ALA A 208 2.94 -8.49 -3.83
CA ALA A 208 2.59 -9.43 -4.89
C ALA A 208 2.42 -10.80 -4.26
N VAL A 209 1.42 -11.55 -4.70
CA VAL A 209 1.25 -12.93 -4.29
C VAL A 209 2.33 -13.77 -4.98
N GLU A 210 3.09 -14.53 -4.20
CA GLU A 210 3.95 -15.59 -4.73
C GLU A 210 3.05 -16.73 -5.22
N GLU A 211 3.33 -17.27 -6.40
CA GLU A 211 2.57 -18.35 -7.03
C GLU A 211 2.61 -19.59 -6.12
N SER A 212 1.60 -19.81 -5.28
CA SER A 212 1.44 -21.10 -4.62
C SER A 212 0.85 -22.07 -5.63
N SER A 213 1.71 -22.65 -6.47
CA SER A 213 1.38 -23.80 -7.29
C SER A 213 0.79 -24.90 -6.41
N LYS A 214 -0.51 -25.15 -6.51
CA LYS A 214 -1.17 -26.39 -6.09
C LYS A 214 -2.22 -26.79 -7.10
#